data_AF-A0A818DXU6-F1
#
_entry.id   AF-A0A818DXU6-F1
#
_cell.length_a   1.000
_cell.length_b   1.000
_cell.length_c   1.000
_cell.angle_alpha   90.00
_cell.angle_beta   90.00
_cell.angle_gamma   90.00
#
_symmetry.space_group_name_H-M   'P 1'
#
loop_
_entity.id
_entity.type
_entity.pdbx_description
1 polymer ?
#
loop_
_entity_poly.entity_id
_entity_poly.type
_entity_poly.pdbx_seq_one_letter_code
_entity_poly.pdbx_strand_id
1 'polypeptide(L)'
;MPFNKRTVEPINLSQVNVPKDIPNELECVSNHTLANIIRQLSSLSAHAQDLFDELITDAGHIFQRTEALHGRIERLKNKVTQLDSNIEEVTIEDVNNRKPFVSVTRIDQQIVNRATMPQSLRLLYEQAEPAPALHLLNPYRDDGRDSMKFYTDPSFFFNLWMQSMIQFPQNNHGHRSGKHDRHRSP
;
A
#
# COMPACT_ATOMS: atom_id res chain seq x y z
N MET A 1 11.39 11.89 -3.21
CA MET A 1 12.49 11.11 -3.84
C MET A 1 11.95 9.73 -4.16
N PRO A 2 12.15 9.20 -5.38
CA PRO A 2 11.87 7.79 -5.62
C PRO A 2 12.95 6.96 -4.92
N PHE A 3 12.56 6.14 -3.94
CA PHE A 3 13.46 5.17 -3.34
C PHE A 3 13.68 4.04 -4.37
N ASN A 4 14.93 3.71 -4.66
CA ASN A 4 15.26 2.57 -5.51
C ASN A 4 14.87 1.29 -4.76
N LYS A 5 13.77 0.64 -5.17
CA LYS A 5 13.15 -0.50 -4.46
C LYS A 5 14.12 -1.69 -4.27
N ARG A 6 15.08 -1.89 -5.18
CA ARG A 6 15.94 -3.09 -5.25
C ARG A 6 17.36 -2.77 -5.70
N THR A 7 18.12 -2.07 -4.86
CA THR A 7 19.55 -1.82 -5.12
C THR A 7 20.32 -3.12 -4.96
N VAL A 8 21.16 -3.47 -5.94
CA VAL A 8 22.01 -4.66 -5.88
C VAL A 8 23.31 -4.29 -5.15
N GLU A 9 23.66 -5.09 -4.15
CA GLU A 9 24.84 -4.85 -3.30
C GLU A 9 25.89 -5.96 -3.47
N PRO A 10 27.20 -5.63 -3.44
CA PRO A 10 27.79 -4.30 -3.27
C PRO A 10 27.76 -3.46 -4.56
N ILE A 11 27.68 -2.13 -4.41
CA ILE A 11 27.71 -1.17 -5.54
C ILE A 11 29.15 -1.00 -6.05
N ASN A 12 30.10 -0.86 -5.13
CA ASN A 12 31.51 -0.67 -5.46
C ASN A 12 32.23 -2.02 -5.45
N LEU A 13 32.52 -2.56 -6.63
CA LEU A 13 33.11 -3.90 -6.75
C LEU A 13 34.62 -3.91 -6.45
N SER A 14 35.35 -2.93 -6.98
CA SER A 14 36.82 -2.88 -6.92
C SER A 14 37.37 -1.86 -5.93
N GLN A 15 36.51 -1.03 -5.30
CA GLN A 15 36.98 -0.07 -4.31
C GLN A 15 37.17 -0.77 -2.97
N VAL A 16 38.40 -1.23 -2.75
CA VAL A 16 38.78 -1.89 -1.50
C VAL A 16 40.03 -1.31 -0.91
N ASN A 17 40.08 -1.35 0.42
CA ASN A 17 41.27 -1.02 1.16
C ASN A 17 42.30 -2.14 0.96
N VAL A 18 43.43 -1.82 0.34
CA VAL A 18 44.54 -2.74 0.12
C VAL A 18 45.54 -2.61 1.28
N PRO A 19 45.79 -3.67 2.07
CA PRO A 19 46.82 -3.67 3.11
C PRO A 19 48.21 -3.34 2.54
N LYS A 20 48.98 -2.52 3.27
CA LYS A 20 50.29 -1.99 2.82
C LYS A 20 51.39 -3.06 2.68
N ASP A 21 51.22 -4.22 3.31
CA ASP A 21 52.22 -5.29 3.35
C ASP A 21 51.98 -6.40 2.31
N ILE A 22 51.10 -6.16 1.32
CA ILE A 22 50.78 -7.15 0.30
C ILE A 22 51.77 -7.05 -0.87
N PRO A 23 52.40 -8.18 -1.28
CA PRO A 23 53.37 -8.17 -2.37
C PRO A 23 52.73 -7.96 -3.76
N ASN A 24 51.45 -8.34 -3.93
CA ASN A 24 50.72 -8.22 -5.19
C ASN A 24 49.35 -7.54 -4.99
N GLU A 25 49.35 -6.21 -4.98
CA GLU A 25 48.14 -5.40 -4.78
C GLU A 25 47.09 -5.64 -5.89
N LEU A 26 47.54 -5.85 -7.14
CA LEU A 26 46.64 -6.06 -8.28
C LEU A 26 45.86 -7.37 -8.13
N GLU A 27 46.53 -8.44 -7.71
CA GLU A 27 45.87 -9.73 -7.44
C GLU A 27 44.90 -9.62 -6.26
N CYS A 28 45.26 -8.87 -5.21
CA CYS A 28 44.38 -8.61 -4.08
C CYS A 28 43.09 -7.90 -4.52
N VAL A 29 43.19 -6.81 -5.28
CA VAL A 29 42.03 -6.06 -5.79
C VAL A 29 41.21 -6.91 -6.76
N SER A 30 41.87 -7.70 -7.62
CA SER A 30 41.18 -8.58 -8.58
C SER A 30 40.38 -9.68 -7.87
N ASN A 31 40.97 -10.35 -6.88
CA ASN A 31 40.28 -11.36 -6.08
C ASN A 31 39.12 -10.75 -5.28
N HIS A 32 39.30 -9.57 -4.72
CA HIS A 32 38.22 -8.90 -4.00
C HIS A 32 37.09 -8.47 -4.94
N THR A 33 37.43 -8.00 -6.14
CA THR A 33 36.44 -7.67 -7.19
C THR A 33 35.64 -8.90 -7.57
N LEU A 34 36.29 -10.05 -7.79
CA LEU A 34 35.60 -11.32 -8.08
C LEU A 34 34.69 -11.76 -6.93
N ALA A 35 35.16 -11.67 -5.69
CA ALA A 35 34.35 -11.95 -4.51
C ALA A 35 33.12 -11.02 -4.42
N ASN A 36 33.28 -9.75 -4.73
CA ASN A 36 32.19 -8.77 -4.75
C ASN A 36 31.21 -9.00 -5.91
N ILE A 37 31.68 -9.45 -7.08
CA ILE A 37 30.80 -9.88 -8.18
C ILE A 37 29.94 -11.07 -7.72
N ILE A 38 30.52 -12.05 -7.04
CA ILE A 38 29.76 -13.20 -6.50
C ILE A 38 28.71 -12.74 -5.49
N ARG A 39 29.06 -11.80 -4.59
CA ARG A 39 28.10 -11.18 -3.66
C ARG A 39 26.99 -10.42 -4.39
N GLN A 40 27.35 -9.68 -5.43
CA GLN A 40 26.39 -8.93 -6.25
C GLN A 40 25.41 -9.85 -6.96
N LEU A 41 25.88 -10.97 -7.50
CA LEU A 41 25.03 -12.02 -8.08
C LEU A 41 24.10 -12.63 -7.03
N SER A 42 24.58 -12.87 -5.81
CA SER A 42 23.73 -13.33 -4.70
C SER A 42 22.64 -12.33 -4.33
N SER A 43 22.98 -11.03 -4.24
CA SER A 43 22.00 -9.96 -4.01
C SER A 43 20.97 -9.90 -5.13
N LEU A 44 21.40 -10.01 -6.39
CA LEU A 44 20.51 -10.06 -7.56
C LEU A 44 19.56 -11.26 -7.51
N SER A 45 20.06 -12.45 -7.17
CA SER A 45 19.23 -13.65 -7.01
C SER A 45 18.18 -13.51 -5.91
N ALA A 46 18.53 -12.89 -4.78
CA ALA A 46 17.57 -12.60 -3.71
C ALA A 46 16.45 -11.66 -4.18
N HIS A 47 16.80 -10.60 -4.92
CA HIS A 47 15.80 -9.69 -5.50
C HIS A 47 14.91 -10.36 -6.55
N ALA A 48 15.47 -11.25 -7.36
CA ALA A 48 14.71 -12.02 -8.35
C ALA A 48 13.73 -12.98 -7.66
N GLN A 49 14.16 -13.63 -6.57
CA GLN A 49 13.28 -14.49 -5.77
C GLN A 49 12.10 -13.69 -5.20
N ASP A 50 12.34 -12.55 -4.55
CA ASP A 50 11.28 -11.68 -3.99
C ASP A 50 10.25 -11.27 -5.06
N LEU A 51 10.71 -10.95 -6.27
CA LEU A 51 9.84 -10.62 -7.41
C LEU A 51 8.97 -11.81 -7.85
N PHE A 52 9.55 -13.00 -7.96
CA PHE A 52 8.81 -14.19 -8.37
C PHE A 52 7.85 -14.66 -7.28
N ASP A 53 8.20 -14.51 -6.00
CA ASP A 53 7.31 -14.82 -4.87
C ASP A 53 6.09 -13.89 -4.86
N GLU A 54 6.28 -12.58 -5.07
CA GLU A 54 5.19 -11.60 -5.25
C GLU A 54 4.28 -12.02 -6.44
N LEU A 55 4.86 -12.34 -7.59
CA LEU A 55 4.11 -12.70 -8.80
C LEU A 55 3.35 -14.03 -8.66
N ILE A 56 3.95 -15.04 -8.05
CA ILE A 56 3.32 -16.35 -7.83
C ILE A 56 2.14 -16.21 -6.88
N THR A 57 2.28 -15.38 -5.84
CA THR A 57 1.19 -15.09 -4.90
C THR A 57 -0.01 -14.47 -5.62
N ASP A 58 0.24 -13.43 -6.42
CA ASP A 58 -0.82 -12.77 -7.20
C ASP A 58 -1.45 -13.71 -8.23
N ALA A 59 -0.65 -14.48 -8.96
CA ALA A 59 -1.13 -15.49 -9.90
C ALA A 59 -1.98 -16.55 -9.20
N GLY A 60 -1.59 -16.98 -8.00
CA GLY A 60 -2.35 -17.91 -7.16
C GLY A 60 -3.73 -17.35 -6.78
N HIS A 61 -3.80 -16.08 -6.38
CA HIS A 61 -5.08 -15.41 -6.10
C HIS A 61 -5.97 -15.31 -7.33
N ILE A 62 -5.40 -14.98 -8.50
CA ILE A 62 -6.14 -14.93 -9.77
C ILE A 62 -6.67 -16.31 -10.14
N PHE A 63 -5.84 -17.35 -9.98
CA PHE A 63 -6.21 -18.74 -10.26
C PHE A 63 -7.38 -19.19 -9.40
N GLN A 64 -7.31 -18.99 -8.07
CA GLN A 64 -8.39 -19.34 -7.15
C GLN A 64 -9.71 -18.63 -7.50
N ARG A 65 -9.64 -17.34 -7.86
CA ARG A 65 -10.82 -16.57 -8.30
C ARG A 65 -11.38 -17.11 -9.62
N THR A 66 -10.51 -17.50 -10.53
CA THR A 66 -10.89 -18.07 -11.83
C THR A 66 -11.59 -19.40 -11.66
N GLU A 67 -11.04 -20.30 -10.85
CA GLU A 67 -11.65 -21.59 -10.51
C GLU A 67 -13.04 -21.42 -9.87
N ALA A 68 -13.14 -20.53 -8.87
CA ALA A 68 -14.42 -20.25 -8.22
C ALA A 68 -15.46 -19.68 -9.21
N LEU A 69 -15.02 -18.83 -10.15
CA LEU A 69 -15.87 -18.29 -11.19
C LEU A 69 -16.28 -19.36 -12.21
N HIS A 70 -15.36 -20.22 -12.64
CA HIS A 70 -15.62 -21.32 -13.56
C HIS A 70 -16.70 -22.26 -12.99
N GLY A 71 -16.56 -22.67 -11.73
CA GLY A 71 -17.58 -23.49 -11.07
C GLY A 71 -18.95 -22.80 -10.97
N ARG A 72 -18.99 -21.47 -10.83
CA ARG A 72 -20.25 -20.70 -10.87
C ARG A 72 -20.85 -20.67 -12.27
N ILE A 73 -20.02 -20.53 -13.31
CA ILE A 73 -20.45 -20.52 -14.71
C ILE A 73 -21.08 -21.86 -15.08
N GLU A 74 -20.45 -23.00 -14.74
CA GLU A 74 -21.01 -24.32 -15.06
C GLU A 74 -22.36 -24.57 -14.36
N ARG A 75 -22.48 -24.17 -13.08
CA ARG A 75 -23.76 -24.25 -12.37
C ARG A 75 -24.83 -23.36 -13.00
N LEU A 76 -24.47 -22.16 -13.43
CA LEU A 76 -25.39 -21.24 -14.09
C LEU A 76 -25.82 -21.80 -15.45
N LYS A 77 -24.87 -22.29 -16.25
CA LYS A 77 -25.11 -22.92 -17.55
C LYS A 77 -26.14 -24.04 -17.42
N ASN A 78 -25.94 -24.98 -16.49
CA ASN A 78 -26.88 -26.08 -16.26
C ASN A 78 -28.29 -25.59 -15.90
N LYS A 79 -28.40 -24.56 -15.03
CA LYS A 79 -29.69 -23.96 -14.68
C LYS A 79 -30.36 -23.30 -15.89
N VAL A 80 -29.60 -22.56 -16.69
CA VAL A 80 -30.12 -21.88 -17.89
C VAL A 80 -30.60 -22.88 -18.94
N THR A 81 -29.90 -23.99 -19.14
CA THR A 81 -30.31 -25.03 -20.09
C THR A 81 -31.55 -25.82 -19.66
N GLN A 82 -31.86 -25.82 -18.36
CA GLN A 82 -33.01 -26.54 -17.80
C GLN A 82 -34.25 -25.65 -17.61
N LEU A 83 -34.15 -24.35 -17.91
CA LEU A 83 -35.28 -23.43 -17.84
C LEU A 83 -36.28 -23.72 -18.97
N ASP A 84 -37.53 -23.99 -18.59
CA ASP A 84 -38.65 -24.11 -19.51
C ASP A 84 -39.56 -22.90 -19.37
N SER A 85 -39.51 -22.02 -20.36
CA SER A 85 -40.28 -20.77 -20.40
C SER A 85 -41.79 -20.98 -20.51
N ASN A 86 -42.26 -22.18 -20.86
CA ASN A 86 -43.69 -22.45 -20.94
C ASN A 86 -44.32 -22.74 -19.56
N ILE A 87 -43.50 -23.01 -18.56
CA ILE A 87 -43.93 -23.36 -17.19
C ILE A 87 -43.67 -22.21 -16.21
N GLU A 88 -42.74 -21.32 -16.52
CA GLU A 88 -42.31 -20.25 -15.61
C GLU A 88 -43.30 -19.05 -15.60
N GLU A 89 -44.20 -19.04 -14.62
CA GLU A 89 -45.08 -17.89 -14.34
C GLU A 89 -44.39 -16.88 -13.42
N VAL A 90 -44.42 -15.60 -13.80
CA VAL A 90 -43.89 -14.49 -12.99
C VAL A 90 -45.04 -13.60 -12.54
N THR A 91 -45.25 -13.49 -11.22
CA THR A 91 -46.29 -12.62 -10.66
C THR A 91 -45.74 -11.25 -10.27
N ILE A 92 -46.57 -10.21 -10.33
CA ILE A 92 -46.19 -8.84 -9.91
C ILE A 92 -45.98 -8.78 -8.39
N GLU A 93 -46.71 -9.60 -7.63
CA GLU A 93 -46.53 -9.71 -6.17
C GLU A 93 -45.13 -10.26 -5.82
N ASP A 94 -44.61 -11.25 -6.57
CA ASP A 94 -43.25 -11.76 -6.38
C ASP A 94 -42.18 -10.70 -6.65
N VAL A 95 -42.42 -9.82 -7.63
CA VAL A 95 -41.50 -8.72 -7.96
C VAL A 95 -41.49 -7.67 -6.85
N ASN A 96 -42.65 -7.28 -6.32
CA ASN A 96 -42.77 -6.27 -5.26
C ASN A 96 -42.22 -6.75 -3.91
N ASN A 97 -42.26 -8.06 -3.64
CA ASN A 97 -41.75 -8.64 -2.39
C ASN A 97 -40.25 -8.94 -2.42
N ARG A 98 -39.58 -8.84 -3.58
CA ARG A 98 -38.13 -9.08 -3.72
C ARG A 98 -37.37 -7.76 -3.70
N LYS A 99 -36.24 -7.75 -2.96
CA LYS A 99 -35.30 -6.63 -3.03
C LYS A 99 -34.68 -6.57 -4.43
N PRO A 100 -34.49 -5.36 -5.00
CA PRO A 100 -33.82 -5.22 -6.28
C PRO A 100 -32.37 -5.72 -6.18
N PHE A 101 -31.87 -6.26 -7.29
CA PHE A 101 -30.46 -6.60 -7.39
C PHE A 101 -29.59 -5.35 -7.24
N VAL A 102 -28.54 -5.45 -6.43
CA VAL A 102 -27.54 -4.40 -6.26
C VAL A 102 -26.17 -5.00 -6.53
N SER A 103 -25.42 -4.41 -7.46
CA SER A 103 -24.04 -4.78 -7.69
C SER A 103 -23.15 -4.22 -6.58
N VAL A 104 -22.08 -4.95 -6.26
CA VAL A 104 -21.11 -4.51 -5.27
C VAL A 104 -20.10 -3.58 -5.96
N THR A 105 -20.05 -2.32 -5.54
CA THR A 105 -19.01 -1.35 -5.94
C THR A 105 -18.05 -1.17 -4.78
N ARG A 106 -16.89 -1.83 -4.83
CA ARG A 106 -15.80 -1.63 -3.85
C ARG A 106 -14.88 -0.52 -4.36
N ILE A 107 -14.55 0.41 -3.48
CA ILE A 107 -13.58 1.47 -3.74
C ILE A 107 -12.40 1.22 -2.81
N ASP A 108 -11.24 0.92 -3.37
CA ASP A 108 -10.01 0.76 -2.61
C ASP A 108 -9.51 2.13 -2.15
N GLN A 109 -9.17 2.23 -0.87
CA GLN A 109 -8.72 3.46 -0.22
C GLN A 109 -7.51 3.16 0.66
N GLN A 110 -6.77 4.19 1.09
CA GLN A 110 -5.59 4.05 1.95
C GLN A 110 -4.49 3.14 1.35
N ILE A 111 -4.29 3.23 0.03
CA ILE A 111 -3.40 2.32 -0.74
C ILE A 111 -1.91 2.42 -0.36
N VAL A 112 -1.49 3.48 0.32
CA VAL A 112 -0.10 3.72 0.78
C VAL A 112 0.08 3.49 2.28
N ASN A 113 -0.78 2.69 2.90
CA ASN A 113 -0.67 2.34 4.32
C ASN A 113 0.59 1.49 4.57
N ARG A 114 1.09 1.50 5.81
CA ARG A 114 2.19 0.64 6.25
C ARG A 114 1.92 -0.85 6.00
N ALA A 115 0.66 -1.28 6.07
CA ALA A 115 0.25 -2.65 5.77
C ALA A 115 0.40 -3.04 4.29
N THR A 116 0.33 -2.08 3.37
CA THR A 116 0.49 -2.31 1.92
C THR A 116 1.93 -2.09 1.45
N MET A 117 2.86 -1.80 2.37
CA MET A 117 4.27 -1.59 2.06
C MET A 117 4.89 -2.89 1.51
N PRO A 118 5.50 -2.86 0.30
CA PRO A 118 6.22 -4.01 -0.26
C PRO A 118 7.33 -4.50 0.66
N GLN A 119 7.61 -5.81 0.63
CA GLN A 119 8.62 -6.44 1.51
C GLN A 119 10.00 -5.80 1.34
N SER A 120 10.43 -5.55 0.11
CA SER A 120 11.70 -4.87 -0.21
C SER A 120 11.82 -3.48 0.44
N LEU A 121 10.76 -2.68 0.47
CA LEU A 121 10.77 -1.38 1.15
C LEU A 121 10.74 -1.53 2.67
N ARG A 122 10.08 -2.57 3.18
CA ARG A 122 10.01 -2.87 4.61
C ARG A 122 11.38 -3.21 5.18
N LEU A 123 12.15 -4.04 4.48
CA LEU A 123 13.52 -4.38 4.86
C LEU A 123 14.42 -3.14 4.93
N LEU A 124 14.31 -2.24 3.94
CA LEU A 124 15.05 -0.98 3.96
C LEU A 124 14.62 -0.07 5.11
N TYR A 125 13.31 -0.02 5.40
CA TYR A 125 12.78 0.75 6.52
C TYR A 125 13.26 0.21 7.87
N GLU A 126 13.37 -1.10 8.04
CA GLU A 126 13.87 -1.74 9.27
C GLU A 126 15.37 -1.54 9.50
N GLN A 127 16.14 -1.32 8.43
CA GLN A 127 17.57 -0.96 8.53
C GLN A 127 17.79 0.52 8.83
N ALA A 128 16.77 1.37 8.69
CA ALA A 128 16.88 2.79 8.97
C ALA A 128 17.01 3.06 10.47
N GLU A 129 17.60 4.20 10.82
CA GLU A 129 17.71 4.62 12.22
C GLU A 129 16.32 4.81 12.83
N PRO A 130 16.01 4.12 13.95
CA PRO A 130 14.71 4.26 14.58
C PRO A 130 14.60 5.62 15.26
N ALA A 131 13.37 6.16 15.33
CA ALA A 131 13.12 7.39 16.06
C ALA A 131 13.48 7.21 17.56
N PRO A 132 13.92 8.29 18.24
CA PRO A 132 14.20 8.23 19.68
C PRO A 132 12.98 7.76 20.47
N ALA A 133 13.20 7.02 21.55
CA ALA A 133 12.13 6.42 22.37
C ALA A 133 11.41 7.46 23.27
N LEU A 134 10.93 8.57 22.69
CA LEU A 134 10.31 9.66 23.44
C LEU A 134 8.99 9.27 24.10
N HIS A 135 8.33 8.21 23.62
CA HIS A 135 7.14 7.66 24.25
C HIS A 135 7.37 7.27 25.72
N LEU A 136 8.62 6.96 26.12
CA LEU A 136 8.99 6.70 27.51
C LEU A 136 8.81 7.91 28.43
N LEU A 137 8.76 9.13 27.86
CA LEU A 137 8.54 10.37 28.61
C LEU A 137 7.05 10.69 28.79
N ASN A 138 6.13 9.93 28.17
CA ASN A 138 4.68 10.15 28.27
C ASN A 138 4.17 10.20 29.72
N PRO A 139 4.64 9.36 30.67
CA PRO A 139 4.18 9.43 32.06
C PRO A 139 4.52 10.74 32.80
N TYR A 140 5.49 11.51 32.30
CA TYR A 140 5.94 12.76 32.92
C TYR A 140 5.28 14.00 32.30
N ARG A 141 4.29 13.82 31.43
CA ARG A 141 3.59 14.92 30.76
C ARG A 141 2.26 15.23 31.43
N ASP A 142 2.03 16.51 31.69
CA ASP A 142 0.78 16.99 32.28
C ASP A 142 -0.38 17.09 31.27
N ASP A 143 -0.07 17.16 29.96
CA ASP A 143 -1.07 17.39 28.91
C ASP A 143 -1.69 16.11 28.33
N GLY A 144 -1.26 14.93 28.79
CA GLY A 144 -1.75 13.63 28.34
C GLY A 144 -1.46 13.30 26.87
N ARG A 145 -0.59 14.08 26.20
CA ARG A 145 -0.26 13.87 24.78
C ARG A 145 0.92 12.92 24.63
N ASP A 146 0.94 12.20 23.51
CA ASP A 146 2.07 11.35 23.16
C ASP A 146 3.28 12.20 22.73
N SER A 147 4.38 12.10 23.49
CA SER A 147 5.66 12.77 23.23
C SER A 147 6.18 12.51 21.83
N MET A 148 5.94 11.31 21.27
CA MET A 148 6.37 10.98 19.92
C MET A 148 5.76 11.91 18.88
N LYS A 149 4.50 12.35 19.07
CA LYS A 149 3.82 13.25 18.12
C LYS A 149 4.46 14.64 18.01
N PHE A 150 5.24 15.06 19.00
CA PHE A 150 6.02 16.30 18.93
C PHE A 150 7.29 16.15 18.08
N TYR A 151 7.78 14.93 17.90
CA TYR A 151 8.92 14.61 17.04
C TYR A 151 8.46 14.20 15.64
N THR A 152 7.48 13.31 15.55
CA THR A 152 6.90 12.83 14.29
C THR A 152 5.43 12.43 14.48
N ASP A 153 4.54 12.97 13.64
CA ASP A 153 3.12 12.62 13.64
C ASP A 153 2.66 12.29 12.20
N PRO A 154 2.57 11.00 11.83
CA PRO A 154 2.07 10.59 10.52
C PRO A 154 0.63 11.03 10.23
N SER A 155 -0.17 11.31 11.26
CA SER A 155 -1.57 11.73 11.10
C SER A 155 -1.72 13.24 10.88
N PHE A 156 -0.66 14.02 11.05
CA PHE A 156 -0.67 15.49 11.00
C PHE A 156 -1.33 16.03 9.73
N PHE A 157 -0.88 15.58 8.55
CA PHE A 157 -1.39 16.07 7.27
C PHE A 157 -2.87 15.76 7.06
N PHE A 158 -3.29 14.54 7.43
CA PHE A 158 -4.69 14.15 7.33
C PHE A 158 -5.56 14.99 8.26
N ASN A 159 -5.13 15.18 9.51
CA ASN A 159 -5.87 15.98 10.50
C ASN A 159 -5.99 17.44 10.06
N LEU A 160 -4.90 18.04 9.57
CA LEU A 160 -4.89 19.41 9.06
C LEU A 160 -5.82 19.57 7.85
N TRP A 161 -5.76 18.63 6.91
CA TRP A 161 -6.64 18.60 5.75
C TRP A 161 -8.11 18.41 6.14
N MET A 162 -8.41 17.50 7.07
CA MET A 162 -9.77 17.25 7.55
C MET A 162 -10.34 18.51 8.21
N GLN A 163 -9.56 19.20 9.04
CA GLN A 163 -9.97 20.45 9.67
C GLN A 163 -10.27 21.54 8.64
N SER A 164 -9.43 21.71 7.61
CA SER A 164 -9.66 22.71 6.56
C SER A 164 -10.91 22.39 5.75
N MET A 165 -11.17 21.12 5.45
CA MET A 165 -12.36 20.67 4.72
C MET A 165 -13.66 20.87 5.51
N ILE A 166 -13.64 20.77 6.84
CA ILE A 166 -14.81 21.05 7.69
C ILE A 166 -15.07 22.56 7.82
N GLN A 167 -14.02 23.38 7.83
CA GLN A 167 -14.14 24.84 7.93
C GLN A 167 -14.58 25.48 6.61
N PHE A 168 -14.24 24.89 5.46
CA PHE A 168 -14.55 25.43 4.12
C PHE A 168 -16.07 25.68 3.91
N PRO A 169 -16.98 24.73 4.21
CA PRO A 169 -18.42 24.95 4.11
C PRO A 169 -18.94 26.01 5.09
N GLN A 170 -18.42 26.06 6.32
CA GLN A 170 -18.89 27.01 7.35
C GLN A 170 -18.65 28.47 6.93
N ASN A 171 -17.45 28.77 6.39
CA ASN A 171 -17.14 30.09 5.85
C ASN A 171 -18.01 30.43 4.61
N ASN A 172 -18.32 29.45 3.78
CA ASN A 172 -19.12 29.66 2.56
C ASN A 172 -20.62 29.86 2.86
N HIS A 173 -21.17 29.18 3.88
CA HIS A 173 -22.52 29.41 4.37
C HIS A 173 -22.67 30.78 5.03
N GLY A 174 -21.65 31.26 5.76
CA GLY A 174 -21.59 32.63 6.29
C GLY A 174 -21.59 33.70 5.19
N HIS A 175 -20.82 33.48 4.12
CA HIS A 175 -20.81 34.39 2.97
C HIS A 175 -22.11 34.39 2.14
N ARG A 176 -22.80 33.25 2.03
CA ARG A 176 -24.09 33.17 1.32
C ARG A 176 -25.22 33.84 2.10
N SER A 177 -25.30 33.65 3.42
CA SER A 177 -26.27 34.36 4.27
C SER A 177 -26.03 35.87 4.26
N GLY A 178 -24.77 36.31 4.36
CA GLY A 178 -24.41 37.73 4.28
C GLY A 178 -24.69 38.39 2.92
N LYS A 179 -24.79 37.63 1.82
CA LYS A 179 -25.27 38.16 0.53
C LYS A 179 -26.79 38.25 0.46
N HIS A 180 -27.51 37.33 1.11
CA HIS A 180 -28.97 37.35 1.16
C HIS A 180 -29.49 38.53 2.00
N ASP A 181 -28.83 38.84 3.12
CA ASP A 181 -29.19 39.98 3.98
C ASP A 181 -28.87 41.35 3.34
N ARG A 182 -27.83 41.43 2.50
CA ARG A 182 -27.48 42.66 1.76
C ARG A 182 -28.46 43.01 0.64
N HIS A 183 -29.22 42.04 0.12
CA HIS A 183 -30.26 42.27 -0.88
C HIS A 183 -31.66 42.52 -0.28
N ARG A 184 -31.78 42.48 1.05
CA ARG A 184 -33.06 42.63 1.77
C ARG A 184 -33.13 43.89 2.65
N SER A 185 -32.11 44.74 2.60
CA SER A 185 -32.11 46.03 3.27
C SER A 185 -32.69 47.10 2.32
N PRO A 186 -33.69 47.90 2.76
CA PRO A 186 -34.41 48.85 1.92
C PRO A 186 -33.56 50.03 1.42
#